data_AF-A0A7S3JM91-F1
#
_entry.id   AF-A0A7S3JM91-F1
#
_cell.length_a   1.000
_cell.length_b   1.000
_cell.length_c   1.000
_cell.angle_alpha   90.00
_cell.angle_beta   90.00
_cell.angle_gamma   90.00
#
_symmetry.space_group_name_H-M   'P 1'
#
loop_
_entity.id
_entity.type
_entity.pdbx_description
1 polymer ?
#
loop_
_entity_poly.entity_id
_entity_poly.type
_entity_poly.pdbx_seq_one_letter_code
_entity_poly.pdbx_strand_id
1 'polypeptide(L)'
;VLSLYAYIMVKILIEKKDTKTSITTSVSDLISDSDPIELKDTTFMFAFNIIGASFDILTDESYFDMTVFKYFKTKDSETGEFYTDVQQIELQRCGDTFKYYNQTVIKKFGIDNYICPKSMDLTVQGNLYSDSYTYFQVKIARCSGFTGVECQSKEEIDYQLKYAYFDMALVNTYFDFEDYSSPIKTYLDDQFTYDFVPNFNIESSVFLRKNAVETQDSIW
;
A
#
# COMPACT_ATOMS: atom_id res chain seq x y z
N VAL A 1 -19.04 38.85 -25.58
CA VAL A 1 -18.71 37.45 -25.25
C VAL A 1 -17.34 37.33 -24.59
N LEU A 2 -16.26 37.84 -25.19
CA LEU A 2 -14.91 37.86 -24.60
C LEU A 2 -14.81 38.59 -23.23
N SER A 3 -15.59 39.66 -23.03
CA SER A 3 -15.59 40.44 -21.79
C SER A 3 -16.21 39.71 -20.60
N LEU A 4 -17.23 38.88 -20.83
CA LEU A 4 -17.89 38.10 -19.77
C LEU A 4 -16.99 36.94 -19.32
N TYR A 5 -16.32 36.28 -20.27
CA TYR A 5 -15.38 35.20 -19.98
C TYR A 5 -14.17 35.68 -19.17
N ALA A 6 -13.58 36.80 -19.57
CA ALA A 6 -12.48 37.42 -18.83
C ALA A 6 -12.90 37.84 -17.41
N TYR A 7 -14.11 38.39 -17.25
CA TYR A 7 -14.66 38.76 -15.95
C TYR A 7 -14.85 37.53 -15.03
N ILE A 8 -15.36 36.42 -15.57
CA ILE A 8 -15.51 35.16 -14.82
C ILE A 8 -14.15 34.61 -14.40
N MET A 9 -13.16 34.57 -15.29
CA MET A 9 -11.81 34.06 -14.98
C MET A 9 -11.10 34.91 -13.91
N VAL A 10 -11.19 36.25 -14.01
CA VAL A 10 -10.59 37.16 -13.02
C VAL A 10 -11.30 37.01 -11.66
N LYS A 11 -12.62 36.83 -11.65
CA LYS A 11 -13.37 36.60 -10.41
C LYS A 11 -13.00 35.26 -9.76
N ILE A 12 -12.84 34.19 -10.54
CA ILE A 12 -12.35 32.87 -10.06
C ILE A 12 -10.94 32.99 -9.45
N LEU A 13 -10.05 33.72 -10.12
CA LEU A 13 -8.67 33.95 -9.65
C LEU A 13 -8.60 34.78 -8.36
N ILE A 14 -9.43 35.82 -8.23
CA ILE A 14 -9.45 36.71 -7.06
C ILE A 14 -10.15 36.07 -5.86
N GLU A 15 -11.28 35.39 -6.08
CA GLU A 15 -12.05 34.79 -4.99
C GLU A 15 -11.48 33.44 -4.53
N LYS A 16 -10.48 32.88 -5.23
CA LYS A 16 -9.97 31.49 -5.04
C LYS A 16 -11.10 30.46 -4.96
N LYS A 17 -12.26 30.79 -5.53
CA LYS A 17 -13.43 29.93 -5.63
C LYS A 17 -13.32 29.24 -6.97
N ASP A 18 -12.55 28.16 -6.99
CA ASP A 18 -12.92 27.09 -7.90
C ASP A 18 -14.32 26.62 -7.47
N THR A 19 -15.32 26.83 -8.31
CA THR A 19 -16.74 26.71 -7.93
C THR A 19 -17.24 25.28 -7.95
N LYS A 20 -16.37 24.29 -8.17
CA LYS A 20 -16.81 22.91 -8.37
C LYS A 20 -16.40 21.90 -7.31
N THR A 21 -15.34 22.12 -6.55
CA THR A 21 -15.05 21.28 -5.39
C THR A 21 -14.08 22.04 -4.49
N SER A 22 -14.46 22.31 -3.24
CA SER A 22 -13.47 22.77 -2.26
C SER A 22 -12.73 21.53 -1.79
N ILE A 23 -11.43 21.43 -2.06
CA ILE A 23 -10.58 20.44 -1.39
C ILE A 23 -10.41 20.95 0.04
N THR A 24 -11.31 20.57 0.93
CA THR A 24 -11.06 20.66 2.37
C THR A 24 -10.06 19.57 2.72
N THR A 25 -8.79 19.93 2.87
CA THR A 25 -7.81 19.02 3.46
C THR A 25 -8.23 18.78 4.91
N SER A 26 -8.87 17.64 5.18
CA SER A 26 -9.17 17.22 6.54
C SER A 26 -7.84 16.97 7.27
N VAL A 27 -7.52 17.85 8.20
CA VAL A 27 -6.42 17.66 9.15
C VAL A 27 -6.96 16.74 10.23
N SER A 28 -6.57 15.47 10.21
CA SER A 28 -6.83 14.56 11.32
C SER A 28 -5.86 14.91 12.44
N ASP A 29 -6.37 15.14 13.64
CA ASP A 29 -5.54 15.29 14.83
C ASP A 29 -4.81 13.96 15.10
N LEU A 30 -3.59 14.03 15.62
CA LEU A 30 -2.81 12.84 16.01
C LEU A 30 -3.47 12.10 17.18
N ILE A 31 -4.34 12.79 17.93
CA ILE A 31 -4.96 12.31 19.17
C ILE A 31 -6.26 11.55 18.89
N SER A 32 -6.92 11.76 17.74
CA SER A 32 -8.13 11.01 17.39
C SER A 32 -7.75 9.67 16.76
N ASP A 33 -8.30 8.59 17.30
CA ASP A 33 -8.23 7.28 16.64
C ASP A 33 -8.82 7.42 15.23
N SER A 34 -8.01 7.08 14.23
CA SER A 34 -8.46 7.09 12.85
C SER A 34 -9.48 5.97 12.64
N ASP A 35 -10.48 6.24 11.81
CA ASP A 35 -11.40 5.21 11.36
C ASP A 35 -10.63 4.07 10.69
N PRO A 36 -11.02 2.79 10.90
CA PRO A 36 -10.44 1.67 10.18
C PRO A 36 -10.50 1.91 8.67
N ILE A 37 -9.37 1.67 8.00
CA ILE A 37 -9.28 1.62 6.55
C ILE A 37 -9.38 0.15 6.14
N GLU A 38 -10.47 -0.18 5.46
CA GLU A 38 -10.65 -1.48 4.83
C GLU A 38 -9.84 -1.52 3.53
N LEU A 39 -8.82 -2.37 3.53
CA LEU A 39 -8.04 -2.71 2.33
C LEU A 39 -8.80 -3.82 1.63
N LYS A 40 -9.55 -3.47 0.59
CA LYS A 40 -10.33 -4.39 -0.26
C LYS A 40 -9.79 -4.38 -1.67
N ASP A 41 -10.11 -5.42 -2.44
CA ASP A 41 -9.77 -5.53 -3.87
C ASP A 41 -10.15 -4.29 -4.71
N THR A 42 -11.14 -3.51 -4.26
CA THR A 42 -11.64 -2.34 -4.98
C THR A 42 -11.03 -1.02 -4.53
N THR A 43 -10.33 -0.99 -3.39
CA THR A 43 -9.86 0.26 -2.75
C THR A 43 -8.34 0.32 -2.64
N PHE A 44 -7.71 -0.79 -2.26
CA PHE A 44 -6.27 -0.86 -2.07
C PHE A 44 -5.80 -2.30 -2.24
N MET A 45 -5.03 -2.55 -3.29
CA MET A 45 -4.38 -3.84 -3.52
C MET A 45 -2.89 -3.69 -3.44
N PHE A 46 -2.22 -4.72 -2.97
CA PHE A 46 -0.78 -4.75 -2.94
C PHE A 46 -0.26 -6.13 -3.28
N ALA A 47 0.88 -6.14 -3.95
CA ALA A 47 1.60 -7.34 -4.36
C ALA A 47 3.09 -7.10 -4.15
N PHE A 48 3.82 -8.15 -3.81
CA PHE A 48 5.24 -8.05 -3.48
C PHE A 48 6.07 -8.97 -4.35
N ASN A 49 7.30 -8.56 -4.59
CA ASN A 49 8.31 -9.46 -5.11
C ASN A 49 9.72 -9.08 -4.70
N ILE A 50 10.67 -9.93 -5.07
CA ILE A 50 12.09 -9.63 -5.07
C ILE A 50 12.54 -9.57 -6.52
N ILE A 51 13.19 -8.48 -6.89
CA ILE A 51 13.78 -8.32 -8.22
C ILE A 51 15.27 -8.60 -8.09
N GLY A 52 15.75 -9.57 -8.88
CA GLY A 52 17.15 -9.96 -8.92
C GLY A 52 18.03 -8.92 -9.61
N ALA A 53 19.34 -9.13 -9.54
CA ALA A 53 20.33 -8.23 -10.14
C ALA A 53 20.20 -8.10 -11.67
N SER A 54 19.55 -9.06 -12.33
CA SER A 54 19.31 -9.02 -13.79
C SER A 54 17.95 -8.41 -14.15
N PHE A 55 17.28 -7.75 -13.20
CA PHE A 55 15.92 -7.21 -13.32
C PHE A 55 14.85 -8.27 -13.60
N ASP A 56 15.16 -9.53 -13.29
CA ASP A 56 14.26 -10.66 -13.33
C ASP A 56 13.52 -10.80 -12.00
N ILE A 57 12.27 -11.25 -12.09
CA ILE A 57 11.46 -11.53 -10.92
C ILE A 57 11.94 -12.83 -10.27
N LEU A 58 12.42 -12.75 -9.04
CA LEU A 58 12.93 -13.91 -8.31
C LEU A 58 11.76 -14.67 -7.66
N THR A 59 11.23 -15.67 -8.37
CA THR A 59 10.08 -16.47 -7.89
C THR A 59 10.45 -17.74 -7.13
N ASP A 60 11.75 -18.05 -7.03
CA ASP A 60 12.25 -19.26 -6.39
C ASP A 60 12.44 -19.02 -4.88
N GLU A 61 11.52 -19.60 -4.10
CA GLU A 61 11.48 -19.48 -2.65
C GLU A 61 12.67 -20.18 -1.96
N SER A 62 13.47 -20.97 -2.68
CA SER A 62 14.70 -21.56 -2.12
C SER A 62 15.79 -20.53 -1.81
N TYR A 63 15.63 -19.28 -2.26
CA TYR A 63 16.55 -18.18 -1.96
C TYR A 63 16.11 -17.31 -0.77
N PHE A 64 14.80 -17.18 -0.52
CA PHE A 64 14.27 -16.27 0.48
C PHE A 64 12.99 -16.79 1.13
N ASP A 65 12.79 -16.44 2.40
CA ASP A 65 11.52 -16.59 3.09
C ASP A 65 10.79 -15.24 3.08
N MET A 66 9.55 -15.21 2.59
CA MET A 66 8.65 -14.06 2.67
C MET A 66 7.45 -14.39 3.55
N THR A 67 7.20 -13.56 4.55
CA THR A 67 6.07 -13.72 5.48
C THR A 67 5.38 -12.39 5.69
N VAL A 68 4.06 -12.42 5.86
CA VAL A 68 3.27 -11.24 6.18
C VAL A 68 2.50 -11.49 7.47
N PHE A 69 2.64 -10.57 8.41
CA PHE A 69 1.94 -10.60 9.69
C PHE A 69 1.06 -9.38 9.84
N LYS A 70 -0.14 -9.58 10.37
CA LYS A 70 -1.02 -8.53 10.87
C LYS A 70 -0.81 -8.42 12.37
N TYR A 71 -0.50 -7.22 12.82
CA TYR A 71 -0.31 -6.90 14.23
C TYR A 71 -1.48 -6.06 14.71
N PHE A 72 -2.09 -6.48 15.82
CA PHE A 72 -3.07 -5.69 16.56
C PHE A 72 -2.44 -5.28 17.88
N LYS A 73 -2.27 -3.98 18.09
CA LYS A 73 -1.70 -3.45 19.33
C LYS A 73 -2.77 -2.68 20.09
N THR A 74 -2.95 -3.03 21.36
CA THR A 74 -3.89 -2.36 22.26
C THR A 74 -3.19 -2.02 23.55
N LYS A 75 -3.29 -0.76 23.97
CA LYS A 75 -2.68 -0.24 25.17
C LYS A 75 -3.58 -0.54 26.37
N ASP A 76 -2.99 -1.08 27.41
CA ASP A 76 -3.63 -1.29 28.69
C ASP A 76 -3.89 0.06 29.38
N SER A 77 -5.11 0.29 29.84
CA SER A 77 -5.49 1.56 30.49
C SER A 77 -4.90 1.74 31.89
N GLU A 78 -4.55 0.65 32.58
CA GLU A 78 -4.01 0.66 33.94
C GLU A 78 -2.47 0.75 33.95
N THR A 79 -1.80 -0.04 33.10
CA THR A 79 -0.33 -0.13 33.05
C THR A 79 0.29 0.79 31.99
N GLY A 80 -0.46 1.14 30.95
CA GLY A 80 0.04 1.87 29.78
C GLY A 80 0.90 1.04 28.83
N GLU A 81 1.05 -0.27 29.08
CA GLU A 81 1.79 -1.18 28.21
C GLU A 81 0.94 -1.65 27.02
N PHE A 82 1.59 -2.03 25.91
CA PHE A 82 0.88 -2.56 24.74
C PHE A 82 0.82 -4.08 24.76
N TYR A 83 -0.39 -4.62 24.67
CA TYR A 83 -0.64 -6.01 24.28
C TYR A 83 -0.60 -6.12 22.76
N THR A 84 0.00 -7.20 22.27
CA THR A 84 0.16 -7.45 20.84
C THR A 84 -0.44 -8.80 20.49
N ASP A 85 -1.45 -8.80 19.62
CA ASP A 85 -1.95 -9.99 18.94
C ASP A 85 -1.37 -10.04 17.51
N VAL A 86 -1.03 -11.24 17.06
CA VAL A 86 -0.32 -11.45 15.79
C VAL A 86 -1.00 -12.54 14.98
N GLN A 87 -1.39 -12.19 13.76
CA GLN A 87 -1.98 -13.11 12.81
C GLN A 87 -1.08 -13.22 11.57
N GLN A 88 -0.65 -14.42 11.22
CA GLN A 88 0.03 -14.65 9.95
C GLN A 88 -1.00 -14.61 8.80
N ILE A 89 -0.69 -13.86 7.75
CA ILE A 89 -1.50 -13.76 6.54
C ILE A 89 -1.03 -14.82 5.54
N GLU A 90 -1.95 -15.64 5.05
CA GLU A 90 -1.67 -16.62 4.01
C GLU A 90 -1.40 -15.90 2.69
N LEU A 91 -0.32 -16.31 2.01
CA LEU A 91 0.14 -15.73 0.75
C LEU A 91 -0.10 -16.69 -0.40
N GLN A 92 -0.29 -16.15 -1.59
CA GLN A 92 -0.38 -16.91 -2.84
C GLN A 92 0.20 -16.10 -3.99
N ARG A 93 0.50 -16.76 -5.11
CA ARG A 93 0.78 -16.03 -6.36
C ARG A 93 -0.46 -15.26 -6.78
N CYS A 94 -0.25 -14.01 -7.19
CA CYS A 94 -1.31 -13.09 -7.55
C CYS A 94 -2.14 -13.63 -8.73
N GLY A 95 -1.52 -14.00 -9.85
CA GLY A 95 -2.23 -14.44 -11.05
C GLY A 95 -3.42 -13.53 -11.40
N ASP A 96 -4.59 -14.13 -11.62
CA ASP A 96 -5.84 -13.41 -11.88
C ASP A 96 -6.49 -12.80 -10.62
N THR A 97 -5.94 -13.02 -9.42
CA THR A 97 -6.49 -12.46 -8.17
C THR A 97 -6.15 -11.00 -7.98
N PHE A 98 -5.15 -10.46 -8.69
CA PHE A 98 -4.82 -9.03 -8.64
C PHE A 98 -5.75 -8.22 -9.56
N LYS A 99 -6.83 -7.70 -8.97
CA LYS A 99 -7.95 -7.05 -9.67
C LYS A 99 -7.65 -5.60 -10.05
N TYR A 100 -6.71 -5.41 -10.97
CA TYR A 100 -6.52 -4.13 -11.66
C TYR A 100 -7.32 -4.10 -12.98
N TYR A 101 -7.93 -2.96 -13.32
CA TYR A 101 -8.80 -2.87 -14.51
C TYR A 101 -8.05 -3.20 -15.81
N ASN A 102 -6.74 -2.90 -15.88
CA ASN A 102 -5.92 -3.15 -17.06
C ASN A 102 -5.03 -4.38 -16.86
N GLN A 103 -5.60 -5.57 -17.08
CA GLN A 103 -4.88 -6.84 -16.95
C GLN A 103 -3.72 -7.00 -17.95
N THR A 104 -3.75 -6.27 -19.07
CA THR A 104 -2.62 -6.24 -20.02
C THR A 104 -1.37 -5.63 -19.39
N VAL A 105 -1.55 -4.59 -18.57
CA VAL A 105 -0.45 -3.95 -17.82
C VAL A 105 0.12 -4.90 -16.78
N ILE A 106 -0.75 -5.62 -16.05
CA ILE A 106 -0.34 -6.62 -15.06
C ILE A 106 0.55 -7.69 -15.67
N LYS A 107 0.12 -8.30 -16.78
CA LYS A 107 0.92 -9.30 -17.51
C LYS A 107 2.19 -8.73 -18.12
N LYS A 108 2.15 -7.50 -18.62
CA LYS A 108 3.31 -6.83 -19.23
C LYS A 108 4.43 -6.61 -18.21
N PHE A 109 4.09 -6.25 -16.98
CA PHE A 109 5.05 -6.00 -15.90
C PHE A 109 5.30 -7.24 -15.03
N GLY A 110 4.64 -8.37 -15.30
CA GLY A 110 4.84 -9.61 -14.56
C GLY A 110 4.25 -9.60 -13.14
N ILE A 111 3.35 -8.67 -12.83
CA ILE A 111 2.70 -8.53 -11.50
C ILE A 111 1.82 -9.75 -11.19
N ASP A 112 1.37 -10.48 -12.21
CA ASP A 112 0.72 -11.77 -12.06
C ASP A 112 1.62 -12.83 -11.39
N ASN A 113 2.95 -12.66 -11.44
CA ASN A 113 3.92 -13.53 -10.77
C ASN A 113 4.32 -13.03 -9.36
N TYR A 114 3.72 -11.94 -8.89
CA TYR A 114 3.98 -11.43 -7.55
C TYR A 114 3.27 -12.27 -6.49
N ILE A 115 3.64 -12.04 -5.24
CA ILE A 115 3.01 -12.64 -4.07
C ILE A 115 1.98 -11.67 -3.51
N CYS A 116 0.75 -12.15 -3.37
CA CYS A 116 -0.40 -11.43 -2.84
C CYS A 116 -0.92 -12.11 -1.57
N PRO A 117 -1.57 -11.37 -0.65
CA PRO A 117 -2.45 -11.98 0.33
C PRO A 117 -3.51 -12.84 -0.35
N LYS A 118 -3.79 -14.02 0.20
CA LYS A 118 -4.85 -14.91 -0.31
C LYS A 118 -6.24 -14.31 -0.14
N SER A 119 -6.42 -13.53 0.93
CA SER A 119 -7.61 -12.73 1.17
C SER A 119 -7.21 -11.27 1.38
N MET A 120 -7.86 -10.40 0.62
CA MET A 120 -7.78 -8.94 0.74
C MET A 120 -8.96 -8.41 1.56
N ASP A 121 -9.40 -9.13 2.58
CA ASP A 121 -10.33 -8.60 3.60
C ASP A 121 -9.53 -8.17 4.81
N LEU A 122 -8.78 -7.09 4.61
CA LEU A 122 -7.76 -6.62 5.52
C LEU A 122 -8.14 -5.24 6.05
N THR A 123 -7.73 -4.94 7.29
CA THR A 123 -8.01 -3.65 7.93
C THR A 123 -6.74 -3.12 8.56
N VAL A 124 -6.49 -1.83 8.37
CA VAL A 124 -5.50 -1.05 9.14
C VAL A 124 -6.22 0.05 9.90
N GLN A 125 -5.71 0.42 11.06
CA GLN A 125 -6.34 1.44 11.90
C GLN A 125 -5.30 2.09 12.80
N GLY A 126 -5.57 3.32 13.21
CA GLY A 126 -4.82 4.02 14.23
C GLY A 126 -3.59 4.71 13.68
N ASN A 127 -2.88 5.37 14.57
CA ASN A 127 -1.57 5.96 14.31
C ASN A 127 -0.60 5.60 15.46
N LEU A 128 0.64 6.09 15.42
CA LEU A 128 1.66 5.77 16.42
C LEU A 128 1.32 6.22 17.86
N TYR A 129 0.37 7.15 18.01
CA TYR A 129 -0.09 7.69 19.28
C TYR A 129 -1.45 7.15 19.73
N SER A 130 -2.12 6.34 18.90
CA SER A 130 -3.39 5.71 19.26
C SER A 130 -3.21 4.69 20.38
N ASP A 131 -4.21 4.60 21.26
CA ASP A 131 -4.26 3.55 22.28
C ASP A 131 -4.50 2.18 21.65
N SER A 132 -5.04 2.13 20.43
CA SER A 132 -5.03 0.91 19.62
C SER A 132 -4.67 1.18 18.17
N TYR A 133 -3.85 0.31 17.58
CA TYR A 133 -3.52 0.41 16.16
C TYR A 133 -3.25 -0.96 15.54
N THR A 134 -3.54 -1.06 14.24
CA THR A 134 -3.40 -2.28 13.43
C THR A 134 -2.54 -2.00 12.22
N TYR A 135 -1.51 -2.81 11.99
CA TYR A 135 -0.61 -2.67 10.86
C TYR A 135 -0.17 -4.02 10.30
N PHE A 136 0.37 -3.99 9.08
CA PHE A 136 0.97 -5.16 8.44
C PHE A 136 2.49 -5.05 8.47
N GLN A 137 3.16 -6.16 8.73
CA GLN A 137 4.61 -6.29 8.58
C GLN A 137 4.89 -7.33 7.50
N VAL A 138 5.56 -6.89 6.44
CA VAL A 138 6.16 -7.77 5.44
C VAL A 138 7.59 -8.04 5.89
N LYS A 139 7.92 -9.31 6.13
CA LYS A 139 9.24 -9.73 6.52
C LYS A 139 9.84 -10.61 5.43
N ILE A 140 11.01 -10.19 4.97
CA ILE A 140 11.81 -10.92 4.00
C ILE A 140 13.13 -11.28 4.66
N ALA A 141 13.49 -12.55 4.57
CA ALA A 141 14.75 -13.07 5.09
C ALA A 141 15.38 -14.00 4.06
N ARG A 142 16.69 -14.25 4.20
CA ARG A 142 17.32 -15.37 3.51
C ARG A 142 16.60 -16.66 3.86
N CYS A 143 16.49 -17.58 2.90
CA CYS A 143 15.85 -18.86 3.13
C CYS A 143 16.49 -19.57 4.33
N SER A 144 15.64 -20.02 5.24
CA SER A 144 16.00 -20.74 6.45
C SER A 144 15.28 -22.09 6.58
N GLY A 145 14.43 -22.42 5.61
CA GLY A 145 13.60 -23.63 5.59
C GLY A 145 12.37 -23.53 6.49
N PHE A 146 12.13 -22.34 7.06
CA PHE A 146 10.99 -22.08 7.94
C PHE A 146 9.65 -22.31 7.23
N THR A 147 9.61 -22.04 5.93
CA THR A 147 8.46 -22.23 5.04
C THR A 147 8.27 -23.69 4.58
N GLY A 148 9.16 -24.60 4.98
CA GLY A 148 9.17 -25.99 4.53
C GLY A 148 9.82 -26.22 3.15
N VAL A 149 10.39 -25.16 2.57
CA VAL A 149 11.16 -25.21 1.31
C VAL A 149 12.61 -25.60 1.61
N GLU A 150 13.20 -26.43 0.76
CA GLU A 150 14.63 -26.75 0.82
C GLU A 150 15.45 -25.55 0.29
N CYS A 151 16.26 -24.95 1.15
CA CYS A 151 17.05 -23.77 0.79
C CYS A 151 18.28 -24.12 -0.05
N GLN A 152 18.67 -23.19 -0.91
CA GLN A 152 19.93 -23.28 -1.64
C GLN A 152 21.14 -23.11 -0.72
N SER A 153 22.33 -23.37 -1.26
CA SER A 153 23.57 -23.09 -0.55
C SER A 153 23.67 -21.60 -0.20
N LYS A 154 24.35 -21.29 0.91
CA LYS A 154 24.54 -19.91 1.34
C LYS A 154 25.19 -19.06 0.26
N GLU A 155 26.16 -19.61 -0.46
CA GLU A 155 26.88 -18.94 -1.53
C GLU A 155 25.95 -18.55 -2.68
N GLU A 156 25.00 -19.42 -3.03
CA GLU A 156 24.04 -19.16 -4.09
C GLU A 156 22.99 -18.13 -3.64
N ILE A 157 22.48 -18.26 -2.41
CA ILE A 157 21.56 -17.26 -1.82
C ILE A 157 22.22 -15.87 -1.80
N ASP A 158 23.45 -15.79 -1.30
CA ASP A 158 24.18 -14.53 -1.22
C ASP A 158 24.50 -13.99 -2.62
N TYR A 159 24.71 -14.84 -3.63
CA TYR A 159 24.91 -14.43 -5.02
C TYR A 159 23.63 -13.87 -5.64
N GLN A 160 22.51 -14.58 -5.53
CA GLN A 160 21.22 -14.17 -6.12
C GLN A 160 20.66 -12.91 -5.46
N LEU A 161 20.82 -12.77 -4.15
CA LEU A 161 20.35 -11.59 -3.41
C LEU A 161 21.34 -10.42 -3.46
N LYS A 162 22.52 -10.59 -4.06
CA LYS A 162 23.49 -9.51 -4.26
C LYS A 162 22.94 -8.53 -5.28
N TYR A 163 22.60 -7.32 -4.83
CA TYR A 163 21.93 -6.27 -5.62
C TYR A 163 20.47 -6.57 -5.96
N ALA A 164 19.87 -7.58 -5.33
CA ALA A 164 18.42 -7.73 -5.38
C ALA A 164 17.75 -6.63 -4.54
N TYR A 165 16.52 -6.30 -4.88
CA TYR A 165 15.70 -5.36 -4.14
C TYR A 165 14.29 -5.89 -3.99
N PHE A 166 13.66 -5.51 -2.89
CA PHE A 166 12.23 -5.71 -2.71
C PHE A 166 11.47 -4.72 -3.57
N ASP A 167 10.41 -5.18 -4.22
CA ASP A 167 9.48 -4.37 -4.98
C ASP A 167 8.04 -4.61 -4.50
N MET A 168 7.26 -3.54 -4.42
CA MET A 168 5.86 -3.57 -4.02
C MET A 168 5.02 -2.79 -5.02
N ALA A 169 4.18 -3.53 -5.74
CA ALA A 169 3.19 -2.98 -6.64
C ALA A 169 1.90 -2.70 -5.89
N LEU A 170 1.37 -1.48 -6.02
CA LEU A 170 0.17 -1.02 -5.32
C LEU A 170 -0.89 -0.55 -6.31
N VAL A 171 -2.15 -0.94 -6.07
CA VAL A 171 -3.29 -0.25 -6.68
C VAL A 171 -3.76 0.81 -5.71
N ASN A 172 -3.53 2.07 -6.07
CA ASN A 172 -3.95 3.21 -5.29
C ASN A 172 -5.13 3.92 -5.97
N THR A 173 -5.79 4.82 -5.25
CA THR A 173 -6.97 5.54 -5.74
C THR A 173 -6.76 7.05 -5.75
N TYR A 174 -7.35 7.72 -6.72
CA TYR A 174 -7.46 9.18 -6.76
C TYR A 174 -8.87 9.60 -7.15
N PHE A 175 -9.21 10.85 -6.84
CA PHE A 175 -10.48 11.44 -7.22
C PHE A 175 -10.31 12.20 -8.56
N ASP A 176 -11.03 11.77 -9.57
CA ASP A 176 -11.17 12.41 -10.87
C ASP A 176 -12.36 13.36 -10.86
N PHE A 177 -12.07 14.66 -10.77
CA PHE A 177 -13.08 15.72 -10.69
C PHE A 177 -13.86 15.92 -12.00
N GLU A 178 -13.43 15.30 -13.10
CA GLU A 178 -14.11 15.39 -14.40
C GLU A 178 -15.14 14.27 -14.61
N ASP A 179 -15.02 13.14 -13.89
CA ASP A 179 -15.94 12.01 -13.99
C ASP A 179 -16.95 11.96 -12.83
N TYR A 180 -18.12 12.56 -13.06
CA TYR A 180 -19.23 12.55 -12.10
C TYR A 180 -19.92 11.19 -11.93
N SER A 181 -19.70 10.24 -12.84
CA SER A 181 -20.33 8.91 -12.79
C SER A 181 -19.51 7.91 -11.98
N SER A 182 -18.18 7.99 -12.09
CA SER A 182 -17.23 7.13 -11.39
C SER A 182 -15.99 7.94 -11.00
N PRO A 183 -16.11 8.86 -10.02
CA PRO A 183 -15.04 9.81 -9.70
C PRO A 183 -13.85 9.16 -9.01
N ILE A 184 -14.01 7.99 -8.40
CA ILE A 184 -12.87 7.26 -7.82
C ILE A 184 -12.22 6.43 -8.92
N LYS A 185 -10.96 6.75 -9.23
CA LYS A 185 -10.13 6.05 -10.22
C LYS A 185 -9.01 5.32 -9.52
N THR A 186 -8.67 4.15 -10.05
CA THR A 186 -7.53 3.36 -9.59
C THR A 186 -6.34 3.54 -10.53
N TYR A 187 -5.13 3.57 -9.99
CA TYR A 187 -3.89 3.53 -10.76
C TYR A 187 -2.90 2.56 -10.11
N LEU A 188 -1.97 2.05 -10.90
CA LEU A 188 -0.87 1.22 -10.43
C LEU A 188 0.31 2.13 -10.07
N ASP A 189 0.86 1.91 -8.88
CA ASP A 189 2.01 2.61 -8.32
C ASP A 189 3.13 1.57 -8.02
N ASP A 190 4.37 1.92 -8.36
CA ASP A 190 5.57 1.08 -8.28
C ASP A 190 6.71 1.77 -7.51
N GLN A 191 6.40 2.81 -6.74
CA GLN A 191 7.42 3.63 -6.05
C GLN A 191 8.05 2.97 -4.81
N PHE A 192 7.61 1.76 -4.43
CA PHE A 192 8.02 1.13 -3.17
C PHE A 192 9.08 0.05 -3.41
N THR A 193 10.31 0.51 -3.60
CA THR A 193 11.48 -0.37 -3.76
C THR A 193 12.48 -0.20 -2.62
N TYR A 194 13.01 -1.30 -2.10
CA TYR A 194 14.07 -1.29 -1.08
C TYR A 194 15.22 -2.23 -1.45
N ASP A 195 16.41 -1.68 -1.64
CA ASP A 195 17.62 -2.45 -1.94
C ASP A 195 18.02 -3.35 -0.78
N PHE A 196 18.42 -4.59 -1.04
CA PHE A 196 19.02 -5.42 -0.01
C PHE A 196 20.47 -5.03 0.23
N VAL A 197 20.77 -4.65 1.48
CA VAL A 197 22.13 -4.33 1.91
C VAL A 197 22.70 -5.54 2.68
N PRO A 198 23.78 -6.18 2.19
CA PRO A 198 24.33 -7.36 2.83
C PRO A 198 24.71 -7.13 4.30
N ASN A 199 24.25 -8.03 5.18
CA ASN A 199 24.47 -8.01 6.64
C ASN A 199 23.77 -6.88 7.40
N PHE A 200 22.85 -6.16 6.76
CA PHE A 200 22.01 -5.17 7.44
C PHE A 200 20.55 -5.62 7.39
N ASN A 201 19.83 -5.35 8.47
CA ASN A 201 18.38 -5.39 8.48
C ASN A 201 17.88 -4.01 8.05
N ILE A 202 16.98 -3.99 7.08
CA ILE A 202 16.35 -2.77 6.61
C ILE A 202 14.91 -2.83 7.07
N GLU A 203 14.48 -1.78 7.75
CA GLU A 203 13.11 -1.60 8.20
C GLU A 203 12.60 -0.30 7.62
N SER A 204 11.41 -0.35 7.00
CA SER A 204 10.73 0.83 6.47
C SER A 204 9.27 0.77 6.86
N SER A 205 8.69 1.94 7.13
CA SER A 205 7.28 2.10 7.47
C SER A 205 6.58 2.85 6.35
N VAL A 206 5.53 2.23 5.79
CA VAL A 206 4.64 2.84 4.80
C VAL A 206 3.34 3.23 5.50
N PHE A 207 2.96 4.50 5.39
CA PHE A 207 1.75 5.02 6.02
C PHE A 207 0.62 5.16 5.01
N LEU A 208 -0.54 4.61 5.34
CA LEU A 208 -1.75 4.72 4.53
C LEU A 208 -2.63 5.85 5.06
N ARG A 209 -3.16 6.66 4.15
CA ARG A 209 -4.08 7.74 4.48
C ARG A 209 -5.34 7.65 3.63
N LYS A 210 -6.49 7.67 4.30
CA LYS A 210 -7.79 7.82 3.63
C LYS A 210 -7.98 9.29 3.26
N ASN A 211 -8.23 9.55 2.00
CA ASN A 211 -8.66 10.86 1.52
C ASN A 211 -10.18 10.87 1.40
N ALA A 212 -10.82 11.94 1.86
CA ALA A 212 -12.25 12.17 1.72
C ALA A 212 -12.47 13.47 0.94
N VAL A 213 -13.51 13.49 0.12
CA VAL A 213 -13.95 14.68 -0.60
C VAL A 213 -15.38 14.96 -0.20
N GLU A 214 -15.62 16.15 0.34
CA GLU A 214 -16.97 16.64 0.63
C GLU A 214 -17.43 17.53 -0.51
N THR A 215 -18.61 17.23 -1.05
CA THR A 215 -19.24 18.08 -2.07
C THR A 215 -19.94 19.26 -1.42
N GLN A 216 -20.02 20.42 -2.09
CA GLN A 216 -20.70 21.59 -1.51
C GLN A 216 -22.18 21.32 -1.20
N ASP A 217 -22.83 20.41 -1.92
CA ASP A 217 -24.24 20.05 -1.70
C ASP A 217 -24.50 19.37 -0.34
N SER A 218 -23.47 18.82 0.33
CA SER A 218 -23.61 18.22 1.66
C SER A 218 -23.37 19.19 2.82
N ILE A 219 -23.03 20.46 2.52
CA ILE A 219 -22.69 21.48 3.51
C ILE A 219 -23.90 22.39 3.82
N TRP A 220 -25.06 22.16 3.19
CA TRP A 220 -26.28 22.96 3.33
C TRP A 220 -27.46 22.18 3.91
#